data_AF-A0A536UZ69-F1
#
_entry.id   AF-A0A536UZ69-F1
#
_cell.length_a   1.000
_cell.length_b   1.000
_cell.length_c   1.000
_cell.angle_alpha   90.00
_cell.angle_beta   90.00
_cell.angle_gamma   90.00
#
_symmetry.space_group_name_H-M   'P 1'
#
loop_
_entity.id
_entity.type
_entity.pdbx_description
1 polymer ?
#
loop_
_entity_poly.entity_id
_entity_poly.type
_entity_poly.pdbx_seq_one_letter_code
_entity_poly.pdbx_strand_id
1 'polypeptide(L)' 'PVAFRSSPPVLRTFCGKCGTPLTYQHDDSLSTIDVTTSTLDSPERFAPTREIWIEHKLSWEALNGSLEHFPRGSAEK' A
#
# COMPACT_ATOMS: atom_id res chain seq x y z
N PRO A 1 -15.13 -3.93 -9.48
CA PRO A 1 -14.50 -3.10 -8.43
C PRO A 1 -15.30 -1.80 -8.29
N VAL A 2 -15.39 -1.23 -7.09
CA VAL A 2 -16.02 0.08 -6.83
C VAL A 2 -14.91 1.08 -6.54
N ALA A 3 -14.92 2.22 -7.21
CA ALA A 3 -13.92 3.27 -7.05
C ALA A 3 -14.33 4.28 -5.97
N PHE A 4 -13.38 4.73 -5.16
CA PHE A 4 -13.57 5.70 -4.10
C PHE A 4 -12.37 6.66 -4.07
N ARG A 5 -12.63 7.96 -4.23
CA ARG A 5 -11.61 9.01 -4.16
C ARG A 5 -11.39 9.38 -2.69
N SER A 6 -10.45 8.72 -2.03
CA SER A 6 -10.23 8.86 -0.58
C SER A 6 -9.62 10.20 -0.19
N SER A 7 -8.97 10.87 -1.13
CA SER A 7 -8.51 12.27 -1.05
C SER A 7 -8.40 12.81 -2.48
N PRO A 8 -8.28 14.13 -2.69
CA PRO A 8 -8.22 14.69 -4.04
C PRO A 8 -7.24 13.98 -4.99
N PRO A 9 -5.98 13.63 -4.59
CA PRO A 9 -5.03 12.95 -5.48
C PRO A 9 -5.08 11.42 -5.42
N VAL A 10 -5.93 10.80 -4.58
CA VAL A 10 -5.91 9.35 -4.35
C VAL A 10 -7.19 8.68 -4.80
N LEU A 11 -7.06 7.71 -5.70
CA LEU A 11 -8.11 6.77 -6.07
C LEU A 11 -7.83 5.40 -5.46
N ARG A 12 -8.81 4.85 -4.74
CA ARG A 12 -8.78 3.47 -4.24
C ARG A 12 -9.90 2.67 -4.87
N THR A 13 -9.68 1.39 -5.09
CA THR A 13 -10.77 0.47 -5.50
C THR A 13 -10.98 -0.65 -4.48
N PHE A 14 -12.23 -1.08 -4.38
CA PHE A 14 -12.67 -2.11 -3.44
C PHE A 14 -13.51 -3.17 -4.15
N CYS A 15 -13.57 -4.38 -3.57
CA CYS A 15 -14.53 -5.38 -3.98
C CYS A 15 -15.95 -4.88 -3.68
N GLY A 16 -16.81 -4.78 -4.70
CA GLY A 16 -18.18 -4.28 -4.54
C GLY A 16 -19.11 -5.17 -3.72
N LYS A 17 -18.67 -6.38 -3.35
CA LYS A 17 -19.45 -7.34 -2.56
C LYS A 17 -19.05 -7.39 -1.09
N CYS A 18 -17.75 -7.46 -0.81
CA CYS A 18 -17.21 -7.64 0.56
C CYS A 18 -16.38 -6.47 1.07
N GLY A 19 -16.12 -5.45 0.25
CA GLY A 19 -15.37 -4.25 0.66
C GLY A 19 -13.85 -4.42 0.76
N THR A 20 -13.28 -5.57 0.38
CA THR A 20 -11.83 -5.79 0.37
C THR A 20 -11.11 -4.73 -0.48
N PRO A 21 -10.06 -4.05 0.02
CA PRO A 21 -9.26 -3.13 -0.78
C PRO A 21 -8.51 -3.91 -1.87
N LEU A 22 -8.53 -3.40 -3.09
CA LEU A 22 -7.90 -4.04 -4.24
C LEU A 22 -6.74 -3.22 -4.74
N THR A 23 -6.96 -1.93 -5.03
CA THR A 23 -5.92 -1.08 -5.62
C THR A 23 -5.86 0.32 -5.00
N TYR A 24 -4.68 0.92 -5.13
CA TYR A 24 -4.41 2.32 -4.83
C TYR A 24 -3.69 2.96 -6.03
N GLN A 25 -4.09 4.18 -6.38
CA GLN A 25 -3.46 4.98 -7.42
C GLN A 25 -3.35 6.42 -6.93
N HIS A 26 -2.18 7.03 -7.13
CA HIS A 26 -1.94 8.44 -6.86
C HIS A 26 -1.83 9.20 -8.18
N ASP A 27 -2.41 10.39 -8.25
CA ASP A 27 -2.43 11.22 -9.47
C ASP A 27 -1.01 11.65 -9.91
N ASP A 28 -0.02 11.64 -9.01
CA ASP A 28 1.40 11.90 -9.33
C ASP A 28 2.13 10.68 -9.95
N SER A 29 1.50 9.50 -9.99
CA SER A 29 2.08 8.27 -10.55
C SER A 29 1.11 7.52 -11.46
N LEU A 30 0.62 8.21 -12.49
CA LEU A 30 -0.39 7.66 -13.42
C LEU A 30 0.08 6.42 -14.19
N SER A 31 1.39 6.20 -14.30
CA SER A 31 1.95 5.02 -14.98
C SER A 31 1.99 3.76 -14.11
N THR A 32 1.68 3.88 -12.82
CA THR A 32 1.70 2.76 -11.88
C THR A 32 0.39 2.64 -11.11
N ILE A 33 0.17 1.45 -10.56
CA ILE A 33 -0.94 1.15 -9.65
C ILE A 33 -0.42 0.19 -8.60
N ASP A 34 -0.81 0.42 -7.35
CA ASP A 34 -0.53 -0.49 -6.26
C ASP A 34 -1.66 -1.52 -6.19
N VAL A 35 -1.29 -2.79 -6.02
CA VAL A 35 -2.22 -3.90 -5.82
C VAL A 35 -2.03 -4.44 -4.41
N THR A 36 -3.13 -4.68 -3.70
CA THR A 36 -3.09 -5.24 -2.35
C THR A 36 -2.56 -6.67 -2.41
N THR A 37 -1.32 -6.91 -1.95
CA THR A 37 -0.63 -8.21 -2.11
C THR A 37 -1.46 -9.40 -1.66
N SER A 38 -2.16 -9.29 -0.52
CA SER A 38 -2.97 -10.37 0.06
C SER A 38 -4.22 -10.75 -0.78
N THR A 39 -4.53 -10.02 -1.85
CA THR A 39 -5.65 -10.37 -2.76
C THR A 39 -5.20 -11.17 -3.97
N LEU A 40 -3.90 -11.48 -4.11
CA LEU A 40 -3.36 -12.32 -5.17
C LEU A 40 -3.55 -13.81 -4.85
N ASP A 41 -3.55 -14.66 -5.88
CA ASP A 41 -3.65 -16.12 -5.70
C ASP A 41 -2.41 -16.75 -5.04
N SER A 42 -1.27 -16.05 -5.05
CA SER A 42 0.00 -16.50 -4.46
C SER A 42 0.76 -15.33 -3.83
N PRO A 43 0.25 -14.77 -2.70
CA PRO A 43 0.81 -13.57 -2.09
C PRO A 43 2.25 -13.75 -1.59
N GLU A 44 2.65 -14.97 -1.24
CA GLU A 44 3.98 -15.32 -0.74
C GLU A 44 5.08 -15.05 -1.77
N ARG A 45 4.74 -14.98 -3.07
CA ARG A 45 5.68 -14.63 -4.14
C ARG A 45 6.08 -13.15 -4.14
N PHE A 46 5.40 -12.31 -3.35
CA PHE A 46 5.57 -10.87 -3.33
C PHE A 46 5.76 -10.37 -1.89
N ALA A 47 6.70 -10.99 -1.17
CA ALA A 47 7.06 -10.57 0.18
C ALA A 47 7.51 -9.08 0.20
N PRO A 48 7.21 -8.33 1.29
CA PRO A 48 7.66 -6.95 1.44
C PRO A 48 9.18 -6.83 1.33
N THR A 49 9.64 -5.78 0.66
CA THR A 49 11.07 -5.45 0.54
C THR A 49 11.48 -4.26 1.39
N ARG A 50 10.50 -3.52 1.92
CA ARG A 50 10.68 -2.27 2.66
C ARG A 50 9.47 -1.99 3.54
N GLU A 51 9.67 -1.22 4.60
CA GLU A 51 8.61 -0.66 5.45
C GLU A 51 8.64 0.88 5.30
N ILE A 52 7.51 1.44 4.87
CA ILE A 52 7.35 2.87 4.58
C ILE A 52 6.30 3.49 5.51
N TRP A 53 6.29 4.82 5.63
CA TRP A 53 5.39 5.56 6.53
C TRP A 53 5.54 5.16 8.02
N ILE A 54 6.74 4.72 8.42
CA ILE A 54 6.99 4.27 9.80
C ILE A 54 6.87 5.39 10.83
N GLU A 55 6.89 6.67 10.40
CA GLU A 55 6.64 7.81 11.30
C GLU A 55 5.22 7.77 11.91
N HIS A 56 4.29 7.08 11.26
CA HIS A 56 2.93 6.84 11.75
C HIS A 56 2.75 5.47 12.42
N LYS A 57 3.82 4.68 12.59
CA LYS A 57 3.70 3.36 13.21
C LYS A 57 3.18 3.48 14.65
N LEU A 58 2.42 2.48 15.08
CA LEU A 58 2.02 2.38 16.48
C LEU A 58 3.25 2.03 17.34
N SER A 59 3.29 2.56 18.56
CA SER A 59 4.46 2.41 19.45
C SER A 59 4.81 0.95 19.73
N TRP A 60 3.80 0.09 19.80
CA TRP A 60 3.92 -1.35 20.06
C TRP A 60 4.29 -2.20 18.85
N GLU A 61 4.24 -1.67 17.62
CA GLU A 61 4.58 -2.43 16.41
C GLU A 61 6.08 -2.62 16.30
N ALA A 62 6.56 -3.83 16.00
CA ALA A 62 7.99 -4.10 15.85
C ALA A 62 8.35 -4.06 14.36
N LEU A 63 9.34 -3.24 14.00
CA LEU A 63 9.83 -3.21 12.62
C LEU A 63 10.64 -4.46 12.31
N ASN A 64 10.55 -4.93 11.07
CA ASN A 64 11.34 -6.05 10.61
C ASN A 64 12.78 -5.58 10.34
N GLY A 65 13.72 -6.00 11.19
CA GLY A 65 15.13 -5.61 11.10
C GLY A 65 15.86 -6.06 9.82
N SER A 66 15.26 -6.91 8.97
CA SER A 66 15.83 -7.29 7.67
C SER A 66 15.37 -6.44 6.49
N LEU A 67 14.43 -5.50 6.69
CA LEU A 67 13.87 -4.65 5.65
C LEU A 67 14.43 -3.22 5.71
N GLU A 68 14.43 -2.52 4.58
CA GLU A 68 14.73 -1.09 4.56
C GLU A 68 13.58 -0.28 5.18
N HIS A 69 13.90 0.73 5.99
CA HIS A 69 12.93 1.52 6.75
C HIS A 69 12.92 2.97 6.31
N PHE A 70 11.74 3.50 6.00
CA PHE A 70 11.55 4.89 5.57
C PHE A 70 10.48 5.59 6.43
N PRO A 71 10.75 6.81 6.95
CA PRO A 71 9.77 7.60 7.71
C PRO A 71 8.47 7.82 6.92
N ARG A 72 8.57 7.99 5.61
CA ARG A 72 7.48 8.21 4.64
C ARG A 72 7.63 7.29 3.42
N GLY A 73 7.28 7.75 2.23
CA GLY A 73 7.37 6.98 0.99
C GLY A 73 8.82 6.70 0.58
N SER A 74 9.06 5.56 -0.08
CA SER A 74 10.40 5.14 -0.49
C SER A 74 10.97 5.88 -1.71
N ALA A 75 10.25 6.86 -2.26
CA ALA A 75 10.74 7.74 -3.32
C ALA A 75 11.54 8.93 -2.76
N GLU A 76 11.37 9.23 -1.48
CA GLU A 76 12.14 10.23 -0.74
C GLU A 76 13.38 9.52 -0.18
N LYS A 77 14.53 9.66 -0.84
CA LYS A 77 15.84 9.30 -0.27
C LYS A 77 16.43 10.51 0.47
#